data_AF-A0A9D2NJ89-F1
#
_entry.id   AF-A0A9D2NJ89-F1
#
_cell.length_a   1.000
_cell.length_b   1.000
_cell.length_c   1.000
_cell.angle_alpha   90.00
_cell.angle_beta   90.00
_cell.angle_gamma   90.00
#
_symmetry.space_group_name_H-M   'P 1'
#
loop_
_entity.id
_entity.type
_entity.pdbx_description
1 polymer ?
#
loop_
_entity_poly.entity_id
_entity_poly.type
_entity_poly.pdbx_seq_one_letter_code
_entity_poly.pdbx_strand_id
1 'polypeptide(L)'
;MKYIVETTEEGFIETLETGGKTLQKRWKGNGGSAQCRDMDFADQLESLGIIDEDILNRIYDTLDENYIGMDLKKRSTAAWKPGCAWLKHLKKPGS
;
A
#
# COMPACT_ATOMS: atom_id res chain seq x y z
N MET A 1 9.41 14.98 -4.65
CA MET A 1 9.15 13.61 -4.17
C MET A 1 7.85 13.13 -4.74
N LYS A 2 7.79 11.88 -5.20
CA LYS A 2 6.57 11.23 -5.68
C LYS A 2 6.47 9.87 -5.02
N TYR A 3 5.31 9.56 -4.46
CA TYR A 3 5.04 8.30 -3.79
C TYR A 3 3.86 7.63 -4.47
N ILE A 4 4.00 6.34 -4.77
CA ILE A 4 3.06 5.55 -5.55
C ILE A 4 2.80 4.26 -4.78
N VAL A 5 1.53 3.90 -4.62
CA VAL A 5 1.14 2.59 -4.10
C VAL A 5 0.39 1.85 -5.18
N GLU A 6 0.89 0.67 -5.53
CA GLU A 6 0.28 -0.22 -6.50
C GLU A 6 -0.21 -1.47 -5.79
N THR A 7 -1.53 -1.70 -5.78
CA THR A 7 -2.11 -2.91 -5.20
C THR A 7 -2.03 -4.06 -6.20
N THR A 8 -1.50 -5.20 -5.77
CA THR A 8 -1.40 -6.43 -6.58
C THR A 8 -2.29 -7.51 -5.99
N GLU A 9 -2.54 -8.61 -6.73
CA GLU A 9 -3.33 -9.73 -6.20
C GLU A 9 -2.73 -10.34 -4.92
N GLU A 10 -1.40 -10.36 -4.82
CA GLU A 10 -0.69 -10.92 -3.67
C GLU A 10 -0.46 -9.91 -2.53
N GLY A 11 -0.71 -8.61 -2.73
CA GLY A 11 -0.39 -7.59 -1.74
C GLY A 11 -0.38 -6.17 -2.30
N PHE A 12 0.70 -5.43 -2.06
CA PHE A 12 0.89 -4.09 -2.64
C PHE A 12 2.38 -3.75 -2.71
N ILE A 13 2.71 -2.82 -3.60
CA ILE A 13 4.06 -2.33 -3.83
C ILE A 13 4.04 -0.83 -3.60
N GLU A 14 4.90 -0.35 -2.73
CA GLU A 14 5.12 1.08 -2.51
C GLU A 14 6.38 1.49 -3.25
N THR A 15 6.31 2.60 -3.97
CA THR A 15 7.43 3.17 -4.72
C THR A 15 7.60 4.62 -4.35
N LEU A 16 8.81 4.99 -3.91
CA LEU A 16 9.18 6.36 -3.57
C LEU A 16 10.25 6.86 -4.55
N GLU A 17 9.92 7.93 -5.29
CA GLU A 17 10.82 8.63 -6.19
C GLU A 17 11.28 9.95 -5.55
N THR A 18 12.58 10.06 -5.27
CA THR A 18 13.18 11.26 -4.66
C THR A 18 14.61 11.47 -5.11
N GLY A 19 15.00 12.73 -5.37
CA GLY A 19 16.38 13.07 -5.75
C GLY A 19 16.93 12.32 -6.97
N GLY A 20 16.07 11.95 -7.93
CA GLY A 20 16.45 11.12 -9.09
C GLY A 20 16.68 9.64 -8.77
N LYS A 21 16.39 9.20 -7.55
CA LYS A 21 16.44 7.81 -7.11
C LYS A 21 15.02 7.26 -6.97
N THR A 22 14.89 5.97 -7.24
CA THR A 22 13.63 5.23 -7.10
C THR A 22 13.84 4.11 -6.10
N LEU A 23 13.04 4.13 -5.04
CA LEU A 23 13.05 3.15 -3.96
C LEU A 23 11.76 2.35 -4.01
N GLN A 24 11.81 1.09 -3.63
CA GLN A 24 10.63 0.23 -3.63
C GLN A 24 10.56 -0.64 -2.38
N LYS A 25 9.33 -0.84 -1.89
CA LYS A 25 8.99 -1.77 -0.81
C LYS A 25 7.86 -2.67 -1.28
N ARG A 26 8.05 -3.98 -1.24
CA ARG A 26 7.04 -4.97 -1.62
C ARG A 26 6.44 -5.58 -0.38
N TRP A 27 5.13 -5.49 -0.31
CA TRP A 27 4.34 -6.03 0.78
C TRP A 27 3.58 -7.23 0.26
N LYS A 28 3.78 -8.37 0.92
CA LYS A 28 3.00 -9.58 0.68
C LYS A 28 1.86 -9.64 1.68
N GLY A 29 0.63 -9.72 1.18
CA GLY A 29 -0.55 -9.96 1.99
C GLY A 29 -0.63 -11.42 2.41
N ASN A 30 -0.69 -11.68 3.71
CA ASN A 30 -0.91 -13.01 4.27
C ASN A 30 -2.21 -13.02 5.10
N GLY A 31 -3.34 -13.34 4.44
CA GLY A 31 -4.60 -13.73 5.09
C GLY A 31 -5.19 -12.77 6.14
N GLY A 32 -4.86 -11.48 6.10
CA GLY A 32 -5.31 -10.48 7.10
C GLY A 32 -4.18 -9.61 7.66
N SER A 33 -2.93 -10.02 7.43
CA SER A 33 -1.72 -9.23 7.71
C SER A 33 -0.99 -8.88 6.42
N ALA A 34 -0.13 -7.86 6.44
CA ALA A 34 0.83 -7.59 5.37
C ALA A 34 2.23 -7.70 5.96
N GLN A 35 3.13 -8.38 5.25
CA GLN A 35 4.53 -8.50 5.63
C GLN A 35 5.38 -7.83 4.57
N CYS A 36 6.18 -6.84 4.98
CA CYS A 36 7.28 -6.33 4.18
C CYS A 36 8.55 -7.11 4.52
N ARG A 37 9.34 -7.46 3.50
CA ARG A 37 10.70 -7.99 3.69
C ARG A 37 11.77 -7.05 3.15
N ASP A 38 11.35 -5.96 2.50
CA ASP A 38 12.25 -4.93 2.01
C ASP A 38 12.57 -3.94 3.13
N MET A 39 13.71 -3.24 3.02
CA MET A 39 14.13 -2.22 3.99
C MET A 39 13.20 -1.01 3.95
N ASP A 40 13.14 -0.28 5.05
CA ASP A 40 12.38 0.98 5.13
C ASP A 40 12.94 2.04 4.19
N PHE A 41 12.10 2.99 3.78
CA PHE A 41 12.53 4.01 2.83
C PHE A 41 13.63 4.89 3.42
N ALA A 42 13.56 5.20 4.72
CA ALA A 42 14.62 5.90 5.43
C ALA A 42 15.96 5.15 5.36
N ASP A 43 16.01 3.86 5.69
CA ASP A 43 17.22 3.04 5.59
C ASP A 43 17.76 2.95 4.16
N GLN A 44 16.87 2.82 3.17
CA GLN A 44 17.27 2.81 1.76
C GLN A 44 17.91 4.14 1.35
N LEU A 45 17.38 5.28 1.82
CA LEU A 45 17.94 6.61 1.56
C LEU A 45 19.31 6.79 2.22
N GLU A 46 19.45 6.34 3.47
CA GLU A 46 20.71 6.39 4.21
C GLU A 46 21.79 5.57 3.49
N SER A 47 21.46 4.34 3.08
CA SER A 47 22.37 3.48 2.30
C SER A 47 22.75 4.07 0.94
N LEU A 48 21.96 5.00 0.40
CA LEU A 48 22.24 5.71 -0.85
C LEU A 48 23.04 7.00 -0.65
N GLY A 49 23.45 7.29 0.59
CA GLY A 49 24.26 8.45 0.99
C GLY A 49 23.44 9.69 1.33
N ILE A 50 22.11 9.58 1.43
CA ILE A 50 21.26 10.68 1.93
C ILE A 50 21.20 10.57 3.44
N ILE A 51 22.02 11.36 4.13
CA ILE A 51 22.15 11.42 5.59
C ILE A 51 21.46 12.64 6.21
N ASP A 52 20.58 13.29 5.46
CA ASP A 52 19.81 14.43 5.96
C ASP A 52 18.74 13.92 6.94
N GLU A 53 19.01 14.07 8.24
CA GLU A 53 18.16 13.52 9.31
C GLU A 53 16.73 14.09 9.27
N ASP A 54 16.55 15.35 8.85
CA ASP A 54 15.22 15.97 8.71
C ASP A 54 14.40 15.26 7.62
N ILE A 55 15.05 14.97 6.48
CA ILE A 55 14.42 14.22 5.40
C ILE A 55 14.16 12.77 5.81
N LEU A 56 15.14 12.11 6.44
CA LEU A 56 15.01 10.71 6.88
C LEU A 56 13.89 10.55 7.92
N ASN A 57 13.85 11.39 8.95
CA ASN A 57 12.80 11.36 9.98
C ASN A 57 11.42 11.62 9.39
N ARG A 58 11.31 12.58 8.46
CA ARG A 58 10.02 12.87 7.82
C ARG A 58 9.53 11.71 6.95
N ILE A 59 10.42 11.05 6.23
CA ILE A 59 10.08 9.85 5.45
C ILE A 59 9.66 8.72 6.39
N TYR A 60 10.39 8.53 7.49
CA TYR A 60 10.07 7.50 8.48
C TYR A 60 8.67 7.71 9.08
N ASP A 61 8.38 8.88 9.65
CA ASP A 61 7.10 9.23 10.28
C ASP A 61 5.94 9.21 9.27
N THR A 62 6.15 9.70 8.06
CA THR A 62 5.07 9.85 7.07
C THR A 62 4.81 8.60 6.23
N LEU A 63 5.83 7.79 5.93
CA LEU A 63 5.72 6.66 4.99
C LEU A 63 6.02 5.31 5.63
N ASP A 64 7.03 5.21 6.49
CA ASP A 64 7.40 3.92 7.08
C ASP A 64 6.52 3.57 8.31
N GLU A 65 6.17 4.54 9.14
CA GLU A 65 5.22 4.36 10.26
C GLU A 65 3.75 4.28 9.81
N ASN A 66 3.41 4.95 8.70
CA ASN A 66 2.06 4.96 8.17
C ASN A 66 1.89 3.85 7.12
N TYR A 67 1.21 2.77 7.51
CA TYR A 67 0.86 1.64 6.63
C TYR A 67 -0.26 1.99 5.61
N ILE A 68 -0.06 3.03 4.80
CA ILE A 68 -1.03 3.54 3.83
C ILE A 68 -1.48 2.44 2.86
N GLY A 69 -0.57 1.56 2.44
CA GLY A 69 -0.92 0.42 1.59
C GLY A 69 -1.86 -0.61 2.23
N MET A 70 -1.83 -0.77 3.56
CA MET A 70 -2.80 -1.63 4.26
C MET A 70 -4.19 -1.00 4.33
N ASP A 71 -4.29 0.32 4.49
CA ASP A 71 -5.57 1.03 4.50
C ASP A 71 -6.25 0.98 3.11
N LEU A 72 -5.45 1.19 2.05
CA LEU A 72 -5.91 1.04 0.67
C LEU A 72 -6.40 -0.38 0.36
N LYS A 73 -5.73 -1.42 0.88
CA LYS A 73 -6.22 -2.81 0.75
C LYS A 73 -7.56 -3.01 1.46
N LYS A 74 -7.74 -2.49 2.67
CA LYS A 74 -9.04 -2.56 3.38
C LYS A 74 -10.16 -1.92 2.57
N ARG A 75 -9.90 -0.77 1.96
CA ARG A 75 -10.84 -0.05 1.09
C ARG A 75 -11.12 -0.79 -0.22
N SER A 76 -10.11 -1.43 -0.81
CA SER A 76 -10.23 -2.29 -2.00
C SER A 76 -11.02 -3.58 -1.71
N THR A 77 -10.79 -4.24 -0.57
CA THR A 77 -11.55 -5.43 -0.17
C THR A 77 -13.01 -5.12 0.18
N ALA A 78 -13.35 -3.87 0.50
CA ALA A 78 -14.74 -3.43 0.59
C ALA A 78 -15.42 -3.32 -0.79
N ALA A 79 -14.65 -3.31 -1.89
CA ALA A 79 -15.14 -3.22 -3.27
C ALA A 79 -15.00 -4.51 -4.08
N TRP A 80 -14.38 -5.57 -3.55
CA TRP A 80 -14.18 -6.83 -4.29
C TRP A 80 -14.97 -8.00 -3.69
N LYS A 81 -16.19 -8.20 -4.20
CA LYS A 81 -16.89 -9.48 -4.18
C LYS A 81 -16.87 -10.06 -5.60
N PRO A 82 -15.86 -10.89 -5.97
CA PRO A 82 -15.99 -11.69 -7.18
C PRO A 82 -17.05 -12.76 -6.89
N GLY A 83 -18.28 -12.55 -7.39
CA GLY A 83 -19.33 -13.57 -7.34
C GLY A 83 -20.45 -13.40 -6.30
N CYS A 84 -20.86 -12.18 -5.93
CA CYS A 84 -22.21 -12.02 -5.36
C CYS A 84 -23.24 -11.90 -6.48
N ALA A 85 -23.65 -13.07 -6.96
CA ALA A 85 -24.89 -13.29 -7.67
C ALA A 85 -26.09 -12.85 -6.81
N TRP A 86 -26.45 -11.56 -6.79
CA TRP A 86 -27.71 -11.06 -6.23
C TRP A 86 -28.30 -9.96 -7.13
N LEU A 87 -28.53 -10.30 -8.40
CA LEU A 87 -29.49 -9.60 -9.27
C LEU A 87 -30.46 -10.61 -9.91
N LYS A 88 -30.92 -11.57 -9.09
CA LYS A 88 -32.14 -12.35 -9.34
C LYS A 88 -33.02 -12.25 -8.10
N HIS A 89 -33.86 -11.24 -8.05
CA HIS A 89 -35.24 -11.25 -7.52
C HIS A 89 -35.70 -9.81 -7.28
N LEU A 90 -36.06 -9.13 -8.37
CA LEU A 90 -37.12 -8.11 -8.29
C LEU A 90 -38.24 -8.53 -9.24
N LYS A 91 -38.95 -9.59 -8.84
CA LYS A 91 -40.35 -9.79 -9.22
C LYS A 91 -41.19 -9.85 -7.94
N LYS A 92 -41.96 -8.76 -7.79
CA LYS A 92 -43.15 -8.38 -6.98
C LYS A 92 -43.87 -9.45 -6.11
N PRO A 93 -44.63 -9.01 -5.08
CA PRO A 93 -46.06 -8.62 -5.23
C PRO A 93 -46.35 -7.24 -4.58
N GLY A 94 -47.30 -6.40 -5.01
CA GLY A 94 -48.74 -6.65 -5.05
C GLY A 94 -49.41 -6.09 -3.79
N SER A 95 -49.88 -4.84 -3.86
CA SER A 95 -51.04 -4.29 -3.15
C SER A 95 -51.51 -3.06 -3.91
#